data_AF-A0A6B8RTY7-F1
#
_entry.id   AF-A0A6B8RTY7-F1
#
_cell.length_a   1.000
_cell.length_b   1.000
_cell.length_c   1.000
_cell.angle_alpha   90.00
_cell.angle_beta   90.00
_cell.angle_gamma   90.00
#
_symmetry.space_group_name_H-M   'P 1'
#
loop_
_entity.id
_entity.type
_entity.pdbx_description
1 polymer ?
#
loop_
_entity_poly.entity_id
_entity_poly.type
_entity_poly.pdbx_seq_one_letter_code
_entity_poly.pdbx_strand_id
1 'polypeptide(L)'
;MSAIKGEINVKFKNGLLLSLLLLAVLGIQACSKTKPAASPDVGATTAVTASSAPTTAINSATPAPTEMPTPVPEPDQLDIVDTTSLVNTTGKTIFKNYSNSKGEEAHTTVAIVSSKGTVILADPYDLPKKKGIPQADIVTSSHGHADHHDNAFEGRTTARMSNNMEDSFTVKDVSAKGIVGSHRDNVIEEYSENSNTIYVFEVDGIRIAHTGDLGQDELTPEQLKKLGKIDILFTRFSNKTDYGASAQQSITVITQLKPKIVLPTHYELDTVDLILKELNITDRSETETLTLDLKDIQAIKETKYIFLT
;
A
#
# COMPACT_ATOMS: atom_id res chain seq x y z
N MET A 1 -25.60 42.04 -34.12
CA MET A 1 -26.96 41.93 -33.53
C MET A 1 -27.32 40.45 -33.58
N SER A 2 -27.66 39.71 -32.52
CA SER A 2 -28.02 40.05 -31.15
C SER A 2 -27.60 38.88 -30.25
N ALA A 3 -27.15 39.21 -29.05
CA ALA A 3 -26.86 38.28 -27.97
C ALA A 3 -28.17 37.75 -27.35
N ILE A 4 -28.15 36.53 -26.80
CA ILE A 4 -29.14 36.07 -25.84
C ILE A 4 -28.36 35.54 -24.62
N LYS A 5 -28.35 36.36 -23.57
CA LYS A 5 -27.99 35.99 -22.20
C LYS A 5 -29.22 35.37 -21.54
N GLY A 6 -29.06 34.21 -20.90
CA GLY A 6 -30.03 33.65 -19.97
C GLY A 6 -29.39 33.49 -18.60
N GLU A 7 -29.78 34.34 -17.64
CA GLU A 7 -29.37 34.28 -16.24
C GLU A 7 -30.18 33.20 -15.50
N ILE A 8 -29.49 32.34 -14.74
CA ILE A 8 -30.09 31.38 -13.83
C ILE A 8 -30.11 31.99 -12.43
N ASN A 9 -31.31 32.27 -11.92
CA ASN A 9 -31.55 32.75 -10.56
C ASN A 9 -31.70 31.54 -9.61
N VAL A 10 -30.77 31.36 -8.68
CA VAL A 10 -30.88 30.35 -7.60
C VAL A 10 -31.26 31.06 -6.29
N LYS A 11 -32.44 30.76 -5.77
CA LYS A 11 -32.88 31.13 -4.42
C LYS A 11 -32.67 29.94 -3.48
N PHE A 12 -31.73 30.04 -2.55
CA PHE A 12 -31.68 29.14 -1.39
C PHE A 12 -32.46 29.76 -0.22
N LYS A 13 -33.44 29.01 0.31
CA LYS A 13 -34.15 29.32 1.56
C LYS A 13 -33.49 28.56 2.71
N ASN A 14 -33.09 29.30 3.73
CA ASN A 14 -32.69 28.81 5.05
C ASN A 14 -33.86 28.07 5.74
N GLY A 15 -33.56 26.93 6.36
CA GLY A 15 -34.47 26.16 7.20
C GLY A 15 -33.73 25.47 8.34
N LEU A 16 -33.66 26.16 9.47
CA LEU A 16 -33.30 25.72 10.81
C LEU A 16 -34.33 24.72 11.35
N LEU A 17 -33.94 23.65 12.05
CA LEU A 17 -34.66 22.88 13.10
C LEU A 17 -33.91 21.55 13.31
N LEU A 18 -33.83 20.88 14.46
CA LEU A 18 -33.93 21.17 15.89
C LEU A 18 -33.41 19.87 16.57
N SER A 19 -32.70 20.03 17.68
CA SER A 19 -32.18 19.00 18.59
C SER A 19 -33.16 17.87 18.96
N LEU A 20 -32.68 16.62 19.06
CA LEU A 20 -33.22 15.67 20.03
C LEU A 20 -32.08 14.85 20.68
N LEU A 21 -31.93 15.11 21.99
CA LEU A 21 -31.14 14.38 22.96
C LEU A 21 -31.97 13.17 23.43
N LEU A 22 -31.40 11.97 23.50
CA LEU A 22 -31.99 10.89 24.32
C LEU A 22 -30.89 10.13 25.07
N LEU A 23 -30.85 10.38 26.39
CA LEU A 23 -30.17 9.55 27.38
C LEU A 23 -30.96 8.25 27.57
N ALA A 24 -30.26 7.12 27.65
CA ALA A 24 -30.74 5.95 28.39
C ALA A 24 -29.59 5.38 29.23
N VAL A 25 -29.75 5.50 30.55
CA VAL A 25 -28.93 4.90 31.60
C VAL A 25 -29.74 3.78 32.24
N LEU A 26 -29.20 2.57 32.30
CA LEU A 26 -29.47 1.47 33.24
C LEU A 26 -28.37 0.42 32.96
N GLY A 27 -27.63 -0.17 33.89
CA GLY A 27 -27.84 -0.40 35.31
C GLY A 27 -27.49 -1.86 35.62
N ILE A 28 -26.24 -2.11 35.99
CA ILE A 28 -25.68 -3.09 36.96
C ILE A 28 -26.32 -4.49 37.03
N GLN A 29 -25.53 -5.56 36.80
CA GLN A 29 -25.25 -6.59 37.83
C GLN A 29 -24.18 -7.62 37.41
N ALA A 30 -23.18 -7.75 38.28
CA ALA A 30 -22.22 -8.83 38.31
C ALA A 30 -22.82 -10.10 38.92
N CYS A 31 -22.40 -11.27 38.43
CA CYS A 31 -22.31 -12.45 39.27
C CYS A 31 -21.23 -13.41 38.76
N SER A 32 -20.62 -14.05 39.74
CA SER A 32 -19.33 -14.71 39.73
C SER A 32 -19.46 -16.24 39.69
N LYS A 33 -18.37 -16.86 39.24
CA LYS A 33 -17.76 -18.10 39.77
C LYS A 33 -18.31 -19.48 39.37
N THR A 34 -17.30 -20.27 39.00
CA THR A 34 -16.96 -21.66 39.40
C THR A 34 -17.32 -22.83 38.48
N LYS A 35 -16.22 -23.40 37.98
CA LYS A 35 -15.93 -24.73 37.43
C LYS A 35 -16.21 -25.84 38.45
N PRO A 36 -16.56 -27.06 38.03
CA PRO A 36 -16.28 -28.27 38.80
C PRO A 36 -15.23 -29.16 38.13
N ALA A 37 -14.51 -29.86 39.00
CA ALA A 37 -13.37 -30.73 38.73
C ALA A 37 -13.79 -32.19 38.47
N ALA A 38 -12.80 -32.94 37.99
CA ALA A 38 -12.80 -34.36 37.66
C ALA A 38 -12.95 -35.30 38.88
N SER A 39 -13.22 -36.57 38.58
CA SER A 39 -12.97 -37.71 39.46
C SER A 39 -12.51 -38.94 38.63
N PRO A 40 -11.86 -39.94 39.25
CA PRO A 40 -10.81 -40.77 38.66
C PRO A 40 -11.26 -42.19 38.31
N ASP A 41 -10.38 -42.97 37.67
CA ASP A 41 -10.41 -44.42 37.82
C ASP A 41 -9.01 -45.04 37.94
N VAL A 42 -8.96 -46.09 38.76
CA VAL A 42 -7.80 -46.76 39.34
C VAL A 42 -7.70 -48.16 38.74
N GLY A 43 -6.49 -48.62 38.40
CA GLY A 43 -6.26 -50.01 38.05
C GLY A 43 -4.79 -50.39 38.17
N ALA A 44 -4.43 -50.97 39.30
CA ALA A 44 -3.11 -51.55 39.58
C ALA A 44 -3.17 -53.10 39.51
N THR A 45 -1.98 -53.72 39.68
CA THR A 45 -1.65 -55.15 39.85
C THR A 45 -1.28 -55.91 38.56
N THR A 46 -0.24 -56.74 38.46
CA THR A 46 0.87 -57.17 39.34
C THR A 46 1.91 -57.88 38.47
N ALA A 47 3.17 -57.84 38.89
CA ALA A 47 4.31 -58.53 38.28
C ALA A 47 4.36 -60.04 38.62
N VAL A 48 4.91 -60.87 37.72
CA VAL A 48 5.66 -62.09 38.07
C VAL A 48 6.78 -62.32 37.04
N THR A 49 7.99 -62.55 37.57
CA THR A 49 9.27 -62.87 36.93
C THR A 49 9.54 -64.37 36.80
N ALA A 50 10.25 -64.81 35.74
CA ALA A 50 11.33 -65.83 35.71
C ALA A 50 11.63 -66.20 34.24
N SER A 51 12.80 -65.87 33.68
CA SER A 51 14.10 -66.59 33.73
C SER A 51 14.18 -67.84 32.83
N SER A 52 14.85 -67.72 31.69
CA SER A 52 15.80 -68.72 31.14
C SER A 52 16.53 -68.18 29.90
N ALA A 53 17.84 -68.36 29.85
CA ALA A 53 18.72 -68.19 28.68
C ALA A 53 19.42 -69.55 28.40
N PRO A 54 20.21 -69.72 27.32
CA PRO A 54 20.08 -69.24 25.94
C PRO A 54 20.17 -70.42 24.93
N THR A 55 19.92 -70.18 23.64
CA THR A 55 20.42 -71.08 22.57
C THR A 55 20.91 -70.26 21.39
N THR A 56 22.15 -70.54 21.02
CA THR A 56 22.96 -69.85 20.02
C THR A 56 22.47 -70.21 18.61
N ALA A 57 22.09 -69.20 17.81
CA ALA A 57 21.93 -69.32 16.37
C ALA A 57 22.80 -68.27 15.69
N ILE A 58 23.77 -68.73 14.90
CA ILE A 58 24.67 -67.91 14.10
C ILE A 58 23.91 -67.49 12.85
N ASN A 59 23.48 -66.23 12.79
CA ASN A 59 22.96 -65.61 11.57
C ASN A 59 24.03 -64.67 10.99
N SER A 60 24.51 -65.02 9.80
CA SER A 60 25.34 -64.17 8.95
C SER A 60 24.55 -62.91 8.55
N ALA A 61 24.92 -61.76 9.11
CA ALA A 61 24.32 -60.47 8.76
C ALA A 61 24.96 -59.90 7.48
N THR A 62 24.14 -59.74 6.45
CA THR A 62 24.41 -58.88 5.29
C THR A 62 24.57 -57.42 5.76
N PRO A 63 25.54 -56.63 5.25
CA PRO A 63 25.69 -55.24 5.66
C PRO A 63 24.43 -54.44 5.31
N ALA A 64 23.95 -53.65 6.28
CA ALA A 64 22.82 -52.75 6.10
C ALA A 64 23.14 -51.73 5.00
N PRO A 65 22.18 -51.40 4.11
CA PRO A 65 22.37 -50.37 3.10
C PRO A 65 22.58 -49.03 3.80
N THR A 66 23.61 -48.30 3.38
CA THR A 66 23.87 -46.94 3.83
C THR A 66 22.63 -46.08 3.60
N GLU A 67 22.04 -45.53 4.66
CA GLU A 67 20.93 -44.57 4.53
C GLU A 67 21.39 -43.40 3.67
N MET A 68 20.67 -43.17 2.57
CA MET A 68 20.84 -41.92 1.82
C MET A 68 20.39 -40.77 2.72
N PRO A 69 21.13 -39.64 2.77
CA PRO A 69 20.72 -38.50 3.56
C PRO A 69 19.33 -38.05 3.12
N THR A 70 18.42 -37.88 4.09
CA THR A 70 17.11 -37.27 3.87
C THR A 70 17.29 -35.91 3.21
N PRO A 71 16.60 -35.62 2.09
CA PRO A 71 16.70 -34.32 1.45
C PRO A 71 16.28 -33.24 2.43
N VAL A 72 17.14 -32.23 2.59
CA VAL A 72 16.79 -31.01 3.33
C VAL A 72 15.60 -30.37 2.61
N PRO A 73 14.50 -30.03 3.29
CA PRO A 73 13.37 -29.38 2.64
C PRO A 73 13.83 -28.09 1.98
N GLU A 74 13.46 -27.91 0.71
CA GLU A 74 13.68 -26.65 -0.01
C GLU A 74 12.94 -25.52 0.75
N PRO A 75 13.57 -24.35 0.96
CA PRO A 75 12.92 -23.25 1.67
C PRO A 75 11.63 -22.82 0.96
N ASP A 76 10.64 -22.36 1.73
CA ASP A 76 9.45 -21.74 1.15
C ASP A 76 9.93 -20.59 0.23
N GLN A 77 9.34 -20.46 -0.95
CA GLN A 77 9.69 -19.41 -1.91
C GLN A 77 9.57 -18.02 -1.28
N LEU A 78 8.68 -17.86 -0.29
CA LEU A 78 8.52 -16.63 0.46
C LEU A 78 9.65 -16.36 1.48
N ASP A 79 10.48 -17.35 1.80
CA ASP A 79 11.66 -17.19 2.66
C ASP A 79 12.90 -16.72 1.87
N ILE A 80 12.80 -16.69 0.54
CA ILE A 80 13.84 -16.15 -0.35
C ILE A 80 13.60 -14.63 -0.51
N VAL A 81 14.68 -13.85 -0.42
CA VAL A 81 14.64 -12.41 -0.73
C VAL A 81 15.08 -12.21 -2.18
N ASP A 82 14.23 -11.59 -3.00
CA ASP A 82 14.57 -11.17 -4.36
C ASP A 82 15.36 -9.86 -4.33
N THR A 83 16.68 -9.99 -4.50
CA THR A 83 17.61 -8.87 -4.55
C THR A 83 17.89 -8.40 -5.99
N THR A 84 17.11 -8.84 -6.98
CA THR A 84 17.42 -8.66 -8.42
C THR A 84 16.40 -7.80 -9.16
N SER A 85 15.12 -7.85 -8.80
CA SER A 85 14.05 -7.23 -9.60
C SER A 85 13.95 -5.71 -9.48
N LEU A 86 14.53 -5.11 -8.43
CA LEU A 86 14.55 -3.67 -8.18
C LEU A 86 15.98 -3.10 -8.07
N VAL A 87 16.95 -3.76 -8.70
CA VAL A 87 18.33 -3.24 -8.78
C VAL A 87 18.37 -2.05 -9.74
N ASN A 88 19.03 -0.97 -9.31
CA ASN A 88 19.24 0.22 -10.14
C ASN A 88 20.72 0.41 -10.48
N THR A 89 21.04 0.33 -11.77
CA THR A 89 22.39 0.57 -12.33
C THR A 89 22.43 1.78 -13.27
N THR A 90 21.33 2.54 -13.36
CA THR A 90 21.16 3.61 -14.37
C THR A 90 21.83 4.92 -13.97
N GLY A 91 22.13 5.10 -12.68
CA GLY A 91 22.60 6.38 -12.12
C GLY A 91 21.52 7.46 -12.02
N LYS A 92 20.26 7.11 -12.27
CA LYS A 92 19.07 7.98 -12.22
C LYS A 92 17.98 7.33 -11.34
N THR A 93 16.96 8.06 -10.95
CA THR A 93 15.83 7.50 -10.20
C THR A 93 14.93 6.69 -11.13
N ILE A 94 14.52 5.49 -10.69
CA ILE A 94 13.62 4.60 -11.40
C ILE A 94 12.23 4.63 -10.74
N PHE A 95 11.18 4.65 -11.57
CA PHE A 95 9.78 4.54 -11.17
C PHE A 95 9.11 3.40 -11.94
N LYS A 96 8.39 2.52 -11.24
CA LYS A 96 7.71 1.36 -11.83
C LYS A 96 6.38 1.08 -11.15
N ASN A 97 5.42 0.56 -11.91
CA ASN A 97 4.33 -0.23 -11.37
C ASN A 97 4.89 -1.64 -11.05
N TYR A 98 4.87 -2.02 -9.76
CA TYR A 98 5.45 -3.26 -9.26
C TYR A 98 4.43 -4.24 -8.68
N SER A 99 3.27 -4.36 -9.33
CA SER A 99 2.24 -5.38 -9.05
C SER A 99 2.13 -6.39 -10.21
N ASN A 100 1.64 -7.61 -9.94
CA ASN A 100 1.31 -8.58 -11.00
C ASN A 100 0.06 -8.14 -11.77
N SER A 101 -0.88 -7.50 -11.08
CA SER A 101 -2.03 -6.83 -11.66
C SER A 101 -1.55 -5.74 -12.63
N LYS A 102 -1.77 -5.93 -13.93
CA LYS A 102 -1.46 -4.98 -15.01
C LYS A 102 -2.74 -4.61 -15.74
N GLY A 103 -2.89 -3.34 -16.11
CA GLY A 103 -4.00 -2.86 -16.95
C GLY A 103 -5.13 -2.16 -16.19
N GLU A 104 -6.33 -2.18 -16.78
CA GLU A 104 -7.53 -1.51 -16.28
C GLU A 104 -7.99 -2.10 -14.94
N GLU A 105 -8.37 -1.25 -13.99
CA GLU A 105 -8.71 -1.65 -12.61
C GLU A 105 -7.56 -2.26 -11.79
N ALA A 106 -6.34 -2.28 -12.31
CA ALA A 106 -5.19 -2.77 -11.56
C ALA A 106 -4.73 -1.75 -10.52
N HIS A 107 -4.79 -2.18 -9.26
CA HIS A 107 -4.09 -1.51 -8.17
C HIS A 107 -2.59 -1.38 -8.53
N THR A 108 -1.98 -0.23 -8.23
CA THR A 108 -0.60 0.06 -8.63
C THR A 108 0.29 0.22 -7.42
N THR A 109 1.07 -0.81 -7.09
CA THR A 109 2.22 -0.61 -6.19
C THR A 109 3.23 0.28 -6.90
N VAL A 110 3.56 1.39 -6.26
CA VAL A 110 4.56 2.34 -6.74
C VAL A 110 5.92 1.94 -6.21
N ALA A 111 6.79 1.45 -7.10
CA ALA A 111 8.19 1.22 -6.79
C ALA A 111 9.03 2.42 -7.23
N ILE A 112 9.79 2.99 -6.28
CA ILE A 112 10.76 4.06 -6.52
C ILE A 112 12.12 3.55 -6.09
N VAL A 113 13.11 3.59 -6.99
CA VAL A 113 14.48 3.19 -6.68
C VAL A 113 15.41 4.37 -6.90
N SER A 114 16.07 4.83 -5.83
CA SER A 114 17.02 5.93 -5.92
C SER A 114 18.22 5.58 -6.80
N SER A 115 18.94 6.60 -7.26
CA SER A 115 20.19 6.45 -8.02
C SER A 115 21.26 5.65 -7.29
N LYS A 116 21.18 5.55 -5.96
CA LYS A 116 22.06 4.78 -5.08
C LYS A 116 21.51 3.40 -4.71
N GLY A 117 20.33 3.04 -5.22
CA GLY A 117 19.71 1.73 -5.03
C GLY A 117 18.84 1.59 -3.78
N THR A 118 18.41 2.70 -3.16
CA THR A 118 17.43 2.63 -2.06
C THR A 118 16.03 2.41 -2.63
N VAL A 119 15.34 1.39 -2.13
CA VAL A 119 14.05 0.94 -2.68
C VAL A 119 12.89 1.33 -1.78
N ILE A 120 11.91 2.01 -2.36
CA ILE A 120 10.62 2.34 -1.76
C ILE A 120 9.55 1.51 -2.47
N LEU A 121 8.68 0.85 -1.69
CA LEU A 121 7.42 0.29 -2.19
C LEU A 121 6.26 1.01 -1.48
N ALA A 122 5.53 1.83 -2.22
CA ALA A 122 4.32 2.48 -1.74
C ALA A 122 3.08 1.71 -2.20
N ASP A 123 2.18 1.46 -1.26
CA ASP A 123 0.95 0.67 -1.36
C ASP A 123 1.22 -0.72 -1.98
N PRO A 124 1.99 -1.58 -1.27
CA PRO A 124 2.31 -2.91 -1.76
C PRO A 124 1.04 -3.74 -1.93
N TYR A 125 0.83 -4.31 -3.11
CA TYR A 125 -0.30 -5.18 -3.39
C TYR A 125 0.02 -6.08 -4.57
N ASP A 126 -0.38 -7.34 -4.44
CA ASP A 126 -0.20 -8.38 -5.46
C ASP A 126 1.23 -8.36 -6.02
N LEU A 127 2.22 -8.29 -5.13
CA LEU A 127 3.63 -8.17 -5.54
C LEU A 127 4.09 -9.42 -6.30
N PRO A 128 4.96 -9.28 -7.32
CA PRO A 128 5.58 -10.42 -7.98
C PRO A 128 6.54 -11.13 -7.01
N LYS A 129 6.20 -12.37 -6.62
CA LYS A 129 6.97 -13.17 -5.64
C LYS A 129 7.66 -14.41 -6.23
N LYS A 130 7.66 -14.55 -7.56
CA LYS A 130 8.24 -15.72 -8.26
C LYS A 130 9.74 -15.90 -8.00
N LYS A 131 10.46 -14.83 -7.65
CA LYS A 131 11.89 -14.90 -7.30
C LYS A 131 12.15 -14.80 -5.79
N GLY A 132 11.09 -14.78 -4.98
CA GLY A 132 11.15 -14.43 -3.57
C GLY A 132 10.40 -13.14 -3.25
N ILE A 133 10.36 -12.79 -1.97
CA ILE A 133 9.85 -11.51 -1.47
C ILE A 133 10.79 -10.39 -1.94
N PRO A 134 10.28 -9.33 -2.60
CA PRO A 134 11.13 -8.26 -3.09
C PRO A 134 11.90 -7.57 -1.96
N GLN A 135 13.16 -7.23 -2.20
CA GLN A 135 13.91 -6.42 -1.25
C GLN A 135 13.44 -4.95 -1.31
N ALA A 136 13.07 -4.40 -0.15
CA ALA A 136 12.71 -2.99 0.02
C ALA A 136 13.42 -2.39 1.25
N ASP A 137 13.63 -1.08 1.25
CA ASP A 137 14.17 -0.33 2.39
C ASP A 137 13.10 0.46 3.12
N ILE A 138 12.13 0.99 2.36
CA ILE A 138 10.98 1.73 2.85
C ILE A 138 9.71 1.09 2.29
N VAL A 139 8.73 0.88 3.14
CA VAL A 139 7.37 0.49 2.73
C VAL A 139 6.40 1.49 3.32
N THR A 140 5.47 1.97 2.51
CA THR A 140 4.39 2.83 3.00
C THR A 140 3.05 2.31 2.53
N SER A 141 2.05 2.29 3.41
CA SER A 141 0.66 2.03 3.02
C SER A 141 -0.18 3.26 3.34
N SER A 142 -0.88 3.81 2.35
CA SER A 142 -1.67 5.03 2.46
C SER A 142 -2.84 4.87 3.43
N HIS A 143 -3.53 3.73 3.39
CA HIS A 143 -4.66 3.41 4.27
C HIS A 143 -4.86 1.90 4.41
N GLY A 144 -5.83 1.49 5.25
CA GLY A 144 -5.99 0.10 5.69
C GLY A 144 -6.77 -0.83 4.75
N HIS A 145 -7.18 -0.40 3.54
CA HIS A 145 -7.89 -1.31 2.63
C HIS A 145 -6.94 -2.41 2.11
N ALA A 146 -7.52 -3.60 1.89
CA ALA A 146 -6.75 -4.80 1.58
C ALA A 146 -5.95 -4.70 0.28
N ASP A 147 -6.40 -3.87 -0.66
CA ASP A 147 -5.72 -3.65 -1.91
C ASP A 147 -4.52 -2.70 -1.77
N HIS A 148 -4.26 -2.09 -0.61
CA HIS A 148 -3.07 -1.26 -0.35
C HIS A 148 -2.03 -1.97 0.53
N HIS A 149 -2.21 -3.28 0.74
CA HIS A 149 -1.40 -4.13 1.60
C HIS A 149 -1.09 -5.49 0.95
N ASP A 150 0.11 -6.01 1.25
CA ASP A 150 0.51 -7.36 0.87
C ASP A 150 1.03 -8.11 2.10
N ASN A 151 0.11 -8.71 2.86
CA ASN A 151 0.42 -9.37 4.14
C ASN A 151 1.55 -10.41 4.05
N ALA A 152 1.67 -11.11 2.92
CA ALA A 152 2.71 -12.12 2.73
C ALA A 152 4.12 -11.49 2.65
N PHE A 153 4.21 -10.33 1.99
CA PHE A 153 5.42 -9.51 1.92
C PHE A 153 5.67 -8.75 3.22
N GLU A 154 4.68 -8.05 3.74
CA GLU A 154 4.80 -7.21 4.94
C GLU A 154 5.18 -8.01 6.18
N GLY A 155 4.70 -9.25 6.31
CA GLY A 155 5.09 -10.14 7.40
C GLY A 155 6.51 -10.69 7.32
N ARG A 156 7.24 -10.42 6.23
CA ARG A 156 8.59 -10.98 5.97
C ARG A 156 9.65 -9.94 5.63
N THR A 157 9.25 -8.75 5.18
CA THR A 157 10.18 -7.67 4.89
C THR A 157 10.86 -7.14 6.15
N THR A 158 12.06 -6.60 6.00
CA THR A 158 12.80 -5.90 7.07
C THR A 158 12.84 -4.39 6.84
N ALA A 159 12.09 -3.89 5.85
CA ALA A 159 12.00 -2.48 5.52
C ALA A 159 11.44 -1.64 6.68
N ARG A 160 11.77 -0.35 6.71
CA ARG A 160 11.08 0.60 7.58
C ARG A 160 9.67 0.83 7.02
N MET A 161 8.66 0.34 7.74
CA MET A 161 7.25 0.48 7.37
C MET A 161 6.62 1.72 8.00
N SER A 162 5.80 2.45 7.25
CA SER A 162 4.89 3.49 7.76
C SER A 162 3.50 3.24 7.19
N ASN A 163 2.55 2.88 8.04
CA ASN A 163 1.24 2.42 7.60
C ASN A 163 0.17 3.37 8.14
N ASN A 164 -0.42 4.14 7.23
CA ASN A 164 -1.57 5.00 7.48
C ASN A 164 -1.42 5.91 8.72
N MET A 165 -0.36 6.71 8.76
CA MET A 165 -0.03 7.55 9.90
C MET A 165 0.77 8.79 9.52
N GLU A 166 0.66 9.87 10.31
CA GLU A 166 1.66 10.94 10.26
C GLU A 166 3.00 10.38 10.74
N ASP A 167 4.03 10.51 9.92
CA ASP A 167 5.38 10.01 10.20
C ASP A 167 6.39 10.88 9.45
N SER A 168 7.62 10.93 9.94
CA SER A 168 8.73 11.56 9.23
C SER A 168 10.04 10.89 9.59
N PHE A 169 10.72 10.37 8.57
CA PHE A 169 11.95 9.62 8.78
C PHE A 169 12.86 9.70 7.56
N THR A 170 14.08 9.21 7.72
CA THR A 170 15.06 9.08 6.63
C THR A 170 15.66 7.68 6.72
N VAL A 171 15.67 6.99 5.59
CA VAL A 171 16.38 5.71 5.42
C VAL A 171 17.36 5.89 4.27
N LYS A 172 18.64 5.66 4.55
CA LYS A 172 19.74 5.86 3.59
C LYS A 172 19.70 7.29 3.01
N ASP A 173 19.54 7.42 1.69
CA ASP A 173 19.50 8.67 0.92
C ASP A 173 18.07 9.18 0.64
N VAL A 174 17.05 8.57 1.24
CA VAL A 174 15.65 8.93 1.04
C VAL A 174 15.04 9.49 2.32
N SER A 175 14.38 10.65 2.23
CA SER A 175 13.47 11.12 3.28
C SER A 175 12.03 10.80 2.91
N ALA A 176 11.24 10.45 3.91
CA ALA A 176 9.81 10.14 3.78
C ALA A 176 9.01 10.92 4.82
N LYS A 177 7.81 11.38 4.43
CA LYS A 177 6.87 12.06 5.31
C LYS A 177 5.45 11.63 5.00
N GLY A 178 4.71 11.15 5.99
CA GLY A 178 3.27 10.94 5.94
C GLY A 178 2.53 12.22 6.31
N ILE A 179 1.50 12.58 5.56
CA ILE A 179 0.61 13.71 5.84
C ILE A 179 -0.82 13.17 5.86
N VAL A 180 -1.50 13.38 6.98
CA VAL A 180 -2.87 12.90 7.19
C VAL A 180 -3.85 13.54 6.22
N GLY A 181 -4.81 12.74 5.76
CA GLY A 181 -5.90 13.08 4.87
C GLY A 181 -7.08 12.12 5.07
N SER A 182 -8.05 12.18 4.17
CA SER A 182 -9.27 11.36 4.22
C SER A 182 -9.48 10.57 2.93
N HIS A 183 -10.04 9.37 3.05
CA HIS A 183 -10.28 8.43 1.96
C HIS A 183 -11.62 8.68 1.24
N ARG A 184 -12.67 9.15 1.94
CA ARG A 184 -14.03 9.25 1.36
C ARG A 184 -14.60 10.65 1.29
N ASP A 185 -14.06 11.59 2.06
CA ASP A 185 -14.63 12.94 2.20
C ASP A 185 -13.58 13.97 2.64
N ASN A 186 -14.04 15.14 3.10
CA ASN A 186 -13.18 16.21 3.62
C ASN A 186 -12.90 16.11 5.13
N VAL A 187 -13.38 15.06 5.81
CA VAL A 187 -13.21 14.89 7.26
C VAL A 187 -11.94 14.09 7.52
N ILE A 188 -10.87 14.80 7.89
CA ILE A 188 -9.59 14.18 8.22
C ILE A 188 -9.65 13.61 9.64
N GLU A 189 -9.58 12.29 9.75
CA GLU A 189 -9.49 11.55 11.00
C GLU A 189 -8.27 10.63 10.95
N GLU A 190 -7.45 10.64 11.98
CA GLU A 190 -6.30 9.73 12.06
C GLU A 190 -6.74 8.36 12.60
N TYR A 191 -6.09 7.29 12.10
CA TYR A 191 -6.30 5.92 12.59
C TYR A 191 -7.77 5.44 12.52
N SER A 192 -8.53 5.91 11.53
CA SER A 192 -9.92 5.49 11.28
C SER A 192 -10.06 4.73 9.95
N GLU A 193 -11.18 4.05 9.73
CA GLU A 193 -11.50 3.42 8.44
C GLU A 193 -11.61 4.43 7.28
N ASN A 194 -11.76 5.72 7.59
CA ASN A 194 -11.81 6.80 6.61
C ASN A 194 -10.46 7.52 6.46
N SER A 195 -9.44 7.12 7.19
CA SER A 195 -8.13 7.76 7.14
C SER A 195 -7.39 7.42 5.85
N ASN A 196 -6.65 8.39 5.33
CA ASN A 196 -5.70 8.22 4.24
C ASN A 196 -4.44 9.01 4.57
N THR A 197 -3.28 8.52 4.15
CA THR A 197 -2.01 9.22 4.32
C THR A 197 -1.39 9.51 2.96
N ILE A 198 -1.17 10.80 2.70
CA ILE A 198 -0.39 11.27 1.56
C ILE A 198 1.09 11.16 1.94
N TYR A 199 1.84 10.31 1.23
CA TYR A 199 3.28 10.18 1.45
C TYR A 199 4.07 11.09 0.51
N VAL A 200 5.05 11.78 1.07
CA VAL A 200 6.04 12.56 0.32
C VAL A 200 7.40 11.91 0.47
N PHE A 201 8.06 11.67 -0.65
CA PHE A 201 9.43 11.19 -0.71
C PHE A 201 10.34 12.26 -1.31
N GLU A 202 11.49 12.47 -0.71
CA GLU A 202 12.60 13.18 -1.37
C GLU A 202 13.67 12.17 -1.74
N VAL A 203 13.89 12.02 -3.05
CA VAL A 203 14.78 11.02 -3.64
C VAL A 203 15.62 11.72 -4.71
N ASP A 204 16.94 11.68 -4.61
CA ASP A 204 17.84 12.30 -5.60
C ASP A 204 17.55 13.79 -5.89
N GLY A 205 17.02 14.52 -4.90
CA GLY A 205 16.61 15.92 -5.04
C GLY A 205 15.27 16.14 -5.75
N ILE A 206 14.54 15.06 -6.05
CA ILE A 206 13.20 15.06 -6.63
C ILE A 206 12.19 14.91 -5.50
N ARG A 207 11.16 15.76 -5.47
CA ARG A 207 10.07 15.67 -4.48
C ARG A 207 8.84 15.00 -5.07
N ILE A 208 8.49 13.85 -4.53
CA ILE A 208 7.46 12.93 -5.05
C ILE A 208 6.32 12.87 -4.05
N ALA A 209 5.07 13.02 -4.49
CA ALA A 209 3.89 12.78 -3.66
C ALA A 209 3.14 11.54 -4.15
N HIS A 210 2.74 10.68 -3.22
CA HIS A 210 1.83 9.55 -3.43
C HIS A 210 0.57 9.78 -2.59
N THR A 211 -0.56 10.04 -3.24
CA THR A 211 -1.80 10.45 -2.54
C THR A 211 -2.63 9.28 -2.04
N GLY A 212 -2.28 8.03 -2.39
CA GLY A 212 -3.16 6.89 -2.15
C GLY A 212 -4.54 7.13 -2.73
N ASP A 213 -5.55 6.87 -1.93
CA ASP A 213 -6.95 7.01 -2.31
C ASP A 213 -7.61 8.24 -1.68
N LEU A 214 -6.93 9.38 -1.78
CA LEU A 214 -7.44 10.65 -1.26
C LEU A 214 -8.85 10.94 -1.81
N GLY A 215 -9.83 11.04 -0.90
CA GLY A 215 -11.25 11.35 -1.19
C GLY A 215 -11.67 12.76 -0.81
N GLN A 216 -10.72 13.61 -0.44
CA GLN A 216 -10.97 15.03 -0.25
C GLN A 216 -11.27 15.70 -1.59
N ASP A 217 -12.22 16.64 -1.59
CA ASP A 217 -12.51 17.49 -2.75
C ASP A 217 -11.30 18.38 -3.10
N GLU A 218 -10.58 18.83 -2.08
CA GLU A 218 -9.35 19.61 -2.22
C GLU A 218 -8.39 19.38 -1.05
N LEU A 219 -7.09 19.62 -1.29
CA LEU A 219 -6.10 19.69 -0.23
C LEU A 219 -6.28 20.95 0.60
N THR A 220 -6.22 20.80 1.91
CA THR A 220 -6.28 21.94 2.84
C THR A 220 -5.04 22.84 2.73
N PRO A 221 -5.11 24.11 3.15
CA PRO A 221 -3.95 24.99 3.19
C PRO A 221 -2.78 24.43 4.02
N GLU A 222 -3.09 23.70 5.09
CA GLU A 222 -2.07 23.05 5.92
C GLU A 222 -1.39 21.89 5.17
N GLN A 223 -2.17 21.02 4.51
CA GLN A 223 -1.63 19.95 3.68
C GLN A 223 -0.76 20.53 2.55
N LEU A 224 -1.23 21.55 1.83
CA LEU A 224 -0.45 22.22 0.78
C LEU A 224 0.88 22.78 1.31
N LYS A 225 0.86 23.39 2.50
CA LYS A 225 2.08 23.88 3.16
C LYS A 225 3.03 22.75 3.53
N LYS A 226 2.51 21.63 4.07
CA LYS A 226 3.32 20.45 4.44
C LYS A 226 3.88 19.72 3.20
N LEU A 227 3.12 19.69 2.10
CA LEU A 227 3.49 19.09 0.81
C LEU A 227 4.56 19.90 0.10
N GLY A 228 4.45 21.23 0.08
CA GLY A 228 5.37 22.10 -0.65
C GLY A 228 5.27 21.89 -2.16
N LYS A 229 6.35 22.22 -2.88
CA LYS A 229 6.41 22.03 -4.34
C LYS A 229 6.64 20.54 -4.65
N ILE A 230 5.73 19.95 -5.42
CA ILE A 230 5.83 18.56 -5.88
C ILE A 230 6.32 18.53 -7.33
N ASP A 231 7.31 17.68 -7.60
CA ASP A 231 7.84 17.46 -8.94
C ASP A 231 7.08 16.34 -9.66
N ILE A 232 6.83 15.23 -8.95
CA ILE A 232 6.13 14.06 -9.46
C ILE A 232 4.96 13.72 -8.54
N LEU A 233 3.78 13.55 -9.12
CA LEU A 233 2.56 13.19 -8.41
C LEU A 233 2.07 11.82 -8.86
N PHE A 234 2.03 10.87 -7.94
CA PHE A 234 1.20 9.68 -8.05
C PHE A 234 -0.16 9.95 -7.45
N THR A 235 -1.21 9.77 -8.24
CA THR A 235 -2.59 9.98 -7.79
C THR A 235 -3.55 9.09 -8.55
N ARG A 236 -4.60 8.62 -7.86
CA ARG A 236 -5.62 7.78 -8.47
C ARG A 236 -6.39 8.50 -9.58
N PHE A 237 -6.73 7.79 -10.65
CA PHE A 237 -7.62 8.27 -11.71
C PHE A 237 -8.89 7.42 -11.71
N SER A 238 -9.65 7.46 -10.61
CA SER A 238 -10.88 6.69 -10.43
C SER A 238 -12.13 7.58 -10.31
N ASN A 239 -13.26 7.09 -10.81
CA ASN A 239 -14.57 7.73 -10.68
C ASN A 239 -15.61 6.82 -9.98
N LYS A 240 -15.15 5.91 -9.11
CA LYS A 240 -15.99 5.00 -8.34
C LYS A 240 -16.59 5.68 -7.10
N THR A 241 -17.69 6.42 -7.29
CA THR A 241 -18.33 7.23 -6.24
C THR A 241 -18.77 6.44 -5.01
N ASP A 242 -19.11 5.17 -5.14
CA ASP A 242 -19.47 4.30 -4.02
C ASP A 242 -18.30 4.08 -3.04
N TYR A 243 -17.07 4.30 -3.49
CA TYR A 243 -15.84 4.27 -2.69
C TYR A 243 -15.35 5.68 -2.30
N GLY A 244 -16.13 6.73 -2.59
CA GLY A 244 -15.76 8.13 -2.33
C GLY A 244 -14.80 8.74 -3.35
N ALA A 245 -14.57 8.05 -4.49
CA ALA A 245 -13.70 8.53 -5.55
C ALA A 245 -14.48 9.33 -6.60
N SER A 246 -13.93 10.45 -7.04
CA SER A 246 -14.37 11.14 -8.26
C SER A 246 -13.20 11.70 -9.05
N ALA A 247 -13.36 11.77 -10.37
CA ALA A 247 -12.37 12.37 -11.26
C ALA A 247 -12.04 13.83 -10.88
N GLN A 248 -13.04 14.56 -10.36
CA GLN A 248 -12.90 15.97 -9.98
C GLN A 248 -11.92 16.17 -8.81
N GLN A 249 -11.85 15.22 -7.87
CA GLN A 249 -10.88 15.28 -6.77
C GLN A 249 -9.45 15.25 -7.32
N SER A 250 -9.15 14.29 -8.20
CA SER A 250 -7.83 14.16 -8.84
C SER A 250 -7.46 15.38 -9.68
N ILE A 251 -8.41 15.90 -10.47
CA ILE A 251 -8.24 17.16 -11.24
C ILE A 251 -7.87 18.31 -10.31
N THR A 252 -8.56 18.43 -9.17
CA THR A 252 -8.33 19.51 -8.20
C THR A 252 -6.95 19.38 -7.56
N VAL A 253 -6.56 18.18 -7.12
CA VAL A 253 -5.23 17.91 -6.53
C VAL A 253 -4.11 18.22 -7.53
N ILE A 254 -4.24 17.77 -8.80
CA ILE A 254 -3.28 18.08 -9.86
C ILE A 254 -3.17 19.59 -10.07
N THR A 255 -4.30 20.30 -10.07
CA THR A 255 -4.36 21.76 -10.26
C THR A 255 -3.74 22.52 -9.09
N GLN A 256 -3.93 22.06 -7.85
CA GLN A 256 -3.35 22.66 -6.66
C GLN A 256 -1.84 22.45 -6.59
N LEU A 257 -1.35 21.26 -6.93
CA LEU A 257 0.06 20.89 -6.80
C LEU A 257 0.93 21.28 -8.00
N LYS A 258 0.34 21.38 -9.20
CA LYS A 258 1.02 21.71 -10.46
C LYS A 258 2.33 20.92 -10.68
N PRO A 259 2.29 19.58 -10.59
CA PRO A 259 3.48 18.76 -10.73
C PRO A 259 4.05 18.83 -12.16
N LYS A 260 5.32 18.47 -12.33
CA LYS A 260 5.95 18.34 -13.65
C LYS A 260 5.56 17.03 -14.33
N ILE A 261 5.33 15.98 -13.55
CA ILE A 261 4.86 14.68 -14.05
C ILE A 261 3.71 14.20 -13.17
N VAL A 262 2.63 13.73 -13.81
CA VAL A 262 1.56 12.97 -13.18
C VAL A 262 1.71 11.51 -13.60
N LEU A 263 1.71 10.62 -12.62
CA LEU A 263 1.77 9.17 -12.76
C LEU A 263 0.47 8.58 -12.20
N PRO A 264 -0.54 8.33 -13.04
CA PRO A 264 -1.82 7.80 -12.57
C PRO A 264 -1.65 6.44 -11.90
N THR A 265 -2.30 6.26 -10.76
CA THR A 265 -2.55 4.97 -10.11
C THR A 265 -4.03 4.66 -10.21
N HIS A 266 -4.47 3.45 -9.84
CA HIS A 266 -5.89 3.13 -9.60
C HIS A 266 -6.85 3.74 -10.64
N TYR A 267 -6.68 3.32 -11.90
CA TYR A 267 -7.35 4.01 -13.01
C TYR A 267 -8.22 3.10 -13.86
N GLU A 268 -9.31 3.68 -14.35
CA GLU A 268 -10.14 3.14 -15.42
C GLU A 268 -9.96 3.99 -16.68
N LEU A 269 -9.95 3.40 -17.88
CA LEU A 269 -9.69 4.16 -19.11
C LEU A 269 -10.69 5.29 -19.35
N ASP A 270 -11.98 5.03 -19.09
CA ASP A 270 -13.02 6.05 -19.23
C ASP A 270 -12.76 7.24 -18.29
N THR A 271 -12.27 6.99 -17.08
CA THR A 271 -11.91 8.04 -16.12
C THR A 271 -10.64 8.78 -16.55
N VAL A 272 -9.66 8.06 -17.10
CA VAL A 272 -8.46 8.67 -17.69
C VAL A 272 -8.85 9.67 -18.78
N ASP A 273 -9.69 9.24 -19.72
CA ASP A 273 -10.10 10.07 -20.86
C ASP A 273 -10.89 11.30 -20.39
N LEU A 274 -11.73 11.14 -19.35
CA LEU A 274 -12.42 12.26 -18.71
C LEU A 274 -11.43 13.26 -18.10
N ILE A 275 -10.49 12.82 -17.26
CA ILE A 275 -9.53 13.70 -16.59
C ILE A 275 -8.66 14.44 -17.61
N LEU A 276 -8.12 13.74 -18.61
CA LEU A 276 -7.28 14.35 -19.63
C LEU A 276 -8.04 15.38 -20.46
N LYS A 277 -9.29 15.09 -20.83
CA LYS A 277 -10.16 16.03 -21.54
C LYS A 277 -10.40 17.30 -20.71
N GLU A 278 -10.75 17.18 -19.44
CA GLU A 278 -11.06 18.30 -18.56
C GLU A 278 -9.83 19.19 -18.32
N LEU A 279 -8.63 18.58 -18.31
CA LEU A 279 -7.34 19.26 -18.20
C LEU A 279 -6.79 19.75 -19.56
N ASN A 280 -7.52 19.53 -20.67
CA ASN A 280 -7.09 19.84 -22.04
C ASN A 280 -5.74 19.21 -22.43
N ILE A 281 -5.51 17.97 -21.98
CA ILE A 281 -4.30 17.21 -22.24
C ILE A 281 -4.55 16.23 -23.39
N THR A 282 -3.76 16.37 -24.45
CA THR A 282 -3.81 15.47 -25.61
C THR A 282 -2.60 14.54 -25.71
N ASP A 283 -1.54 14.82 -24.94
CA ASP A 283 -0.30 14.05 -24.95
C ASP A 283 -0.20 13.21 -23.67
N ARG A 284 -0.25 11.89 -23.84
CA ARG A 284 0.03 10.88 -22.80
C ARG A 284 0.98 9.83 -23.35
N SER A 285 1.81 9.29 -22.48
CA SER A 285 2.74 8.22 -22.84
C SER A 285 2.65 7.06 -21.86
N GLU A 286 3.06 5.88 -22.28
CA GLU A 286 3.08 4.67 -21.45
C GLU A 286 4.50 4.11 -21.43
N THR A 287 4.91 3.55 -20.29
CA THR A 287 6.22 2.90 -20.15
C THR A 287 6.21 1.90 -19.01
N GLU A 288 6.89 0.77 -19.16
CA GLU A 288 7.07 -0.19 -18.06
C GLU A 288 8.02 0.35 -16.97
N THR A 289 8.90 1.28 -17.32
CA THR A 289 9.92 1.80 -16.41
C THR A 289 10.31 3.22 -16.81
N LEU A 290 9.96 4.18 -15.95
CA LEU A 290 10.38 5.56 -16.11
C LEU A 290 11.72 5.75 -15.37
N THR A 291 12.73 6.25 -16.08
CA THR A 291 14.04 6.53 -15.49
C THR A 291 14.41 7.99 -15.77
N LEU A 292 14.66 8.78 -14.73
CA LEU A 292 14.94 10.22 -14.86
C LEU A 292 15.77 10.76 -13.69
N ASP A 293 16.41 11.91 -13.89
CA ASP A 293 17.04 12.70 -12.85
C ASP A 293 16.37 14.08 -12.68
N LEU A 294 16.82 14.85 -11.69
CA LEU A 294 16.30 16.19 -11.44
C LEU A 294 16.45 17.14 -12.64
N LYS A 295 17.49 16.99 -13.46
CA LYS A 295 17.69 17.85 -14.65
C LYS A 295 16.66 17.53 -15.73
N ASP A 296 16.34 16.25 -15.92
CA ASP A 296 15.28 15.82 -16.83
C ASP A 296 13.94 16.45 -16.42
N ILE A 297 13.61 16.45 -15.12
CA ILE A 297 12.39 17.07 -14.57
C ILE A 297 12.40 18.59 -14.77
N GLN A 298 13.52 19.25 -14.47
CA GLN A 298 13.64 20.71 -14.61
C GLN A 298 13.50 21.18 -16.07
N ALA A 299 13.84 20.33 -17.04
CA ALA A 299 13.66 20.61 -18.46
C ALA A 299 12.19 20.54 -18.92
N ILE A 300 11.27 19.98 -18.10
CA ILE A 300 9.85 19.86 -18.41
C ILE A 300 9.18 21.23 -18.32
N LYS A 301 8.66 21.70 -19.46
CA LYS A 301 7.94 22.97 -19.58
C LYS A 301 6.47 22.81 -19.19
N GLU A 302 5.80 21.84 -19.79
CA GLU A 302 4.39 21.48 -19.56
C GLU A 302 4.29 20.16 -18.82
N THR A 303 3.30 20.01 -17.94
CA THR A 303 3.07 18.79 -17.16
C THR A 303 2.89 17.58 -18.07
N LYS A 304 3.65 16.50 -17.82
CA LYS A 304 3.54 15.24 -18.55
C LYS A 304 2.66 14.25 -17.80
N TYR A 305 1.91 13.44 -18.55
CA TYR A 305 1.09 12.34 -18.02
C TYR A 305 1.67 11.03 -18.53
N ILE A 306 2.22 10.23 -17.62
CA ILE A 306 2.94 9.01 -17.96
C ILE A 306 2.32 7.85 -17.20
N PHE A 307 1.88 6.82 -17.90
CA PHE A 307 1.26 5.63 -17.33
C PHE A 307 2.31 4.53 -17.19
N LEU A 308 2.43 3.96 -15.99
CA LEU A 308 3.34 2.87 -15.71
C LEU A 308 2.64 1.53 -15.94
N THR A 309 3.05 0.80 -16.98
CA THR A 309 2.43 -0.46 -17.41
C THR A 309 3.10 -1.70 -16.83
#